data_AF-E4YZ90-F1
#
_entry.id   AF-E4YZ90-F1
#
_cell.length_a   1.000
_cell.length_b   1.000
_cell.length_c   1.000
_cell.angle_alpha   90.00
_cell.angle_beta   90.00
_cell.angle_gamma   90.00
#
_symmetry.space_group_name_H-M   'P 1'
#
loop_
_entity.id
_entity.type
_entity.pdbx_description
1 polymer ?
#
loop_
_entity_poly.entity_id
_entity_poly.type
_entity_poly.pdbx_seq_one_letter_code
_entity_poly.pdbx_strand_id
1 'polypeptide(L)'
;MDGGTKNPVLDLEALRVSISRTPSVLVILSTITAYIVKVFDKKPASFELVEKNVLFYISEYISPESFGESIEFSITVLLLWLSYSLSYNLLLRWTLTYKNWIFEGRGNTSLLTRVWAVSLRLLTAGERGFSYFYQFCPALHVPALQNTIRRYLLSMKPLITEKEFGELKRLSEDFLASVGPALNSALTKKSWLSTNYVTDWWEEYVYLSSRDSLMINSNYFGLGTERIPSNRGTSRIAGYVWSILKWRKDALIDGKVPPIKLQKLVPLCPMQYKRAFGTNRAPGKDKDNLVYNEQSTHIAVFHKNAVYSLEVVDKNGDSLFTPKQLEFAIDSVQKSEPSEADKINHLPAGTALSREKWASLRDVLKSDAQNEASLAKIENALFHFARRCLHGSGQNVWFDKCFSVIASSNGHIGQNVEHTWADGAVMLHITKESSSFGAFDD
;
A
#
# COMPACT_ATOMS: atom_id res chain seq x y z
N MET A 1 53.94 71.77 -52.81
CA MET A 1 54.65 70.93 -51.83
C MET A 1 53.86 69.65 -51.70
N ASP A 2 54.59 68.55 -51.74
CA ASP A 2 54.19 67.18 -52.03
C ASP A 2 53.21 66.54 -51.05
N GLY A 3 52.57 65.46 -51.53
CA GLY A 3 52.16 64.34 -50.68
C GLY A 3 50.85 63.66 -51.09
N GLY A 4 50.92 62.66 -51.96
CA GLY A 4 49.77 61.90 -52.47
C GLY A 4 49.24 60.78 -51.55
N THR A 5 47.93 60.53 -51.73
CA THR A 5 47.14 59.26 -51.77
C THR A 5 47.26 58.17 -50.68
N LYS A 6 46.11 57.83 -50.05
CA LYS A 6 45.33 56.57 -50.20
C LYS A 6 44.16 56.49 -49.18
N ASN A 7 42.96 56.09 -49.64
CA ASN A 7 41.80 55.67 -48.80
C ASN A 7 42.12 54.39 -48.02
N PRO A 8 41.50 54.15 -46.83
CA PRO A 8 40.42 53.14 -46.73
C PRO A 8 39.36 53.39 -45.59
N VAL A 9 38.08 53.06 -45.81
CA VAL A 9 37.30 51.87 -45.30
C VAL A 9 36.63 52.07 -43.92
N LEU A 10 35.32 51.71 -43.86
CA LEU A 10 34.47 51.69 -42.66
C LEU A 10 35.08 50.85 -41.53
N ASP A 11 35.13 51.40 -40.32
CA ASP A 11 35.37 50.66 -39.08
C ASP A 11 34.03 50.33 -38.41
N LEU A 12 33.55 49.10 -38.65
CA LEU A 12 32.39 48.50 -38.01
C LEU A 12 32.77 47.67 -36.76
N GLU A 13 34.02 47.72 -36.29
CA GLU A 13 34.47 47.02 -35.07
C GLU A 13 34.28 47.85 -33.79
N ALA A 14 34.10 49.17 -33.88
CA ALA A 14 33.87 50.01 -32.70
C ALA A 14 32.45 49.88 -32.07
N LEU A 15 31.58 49.02 -32.60
CA LEU A 15 30.17 48.87 -32.20
C LEU A 15 29.80 47.48 -31.63
N ARG A 16 30.77 46.63 -31.31
CA ARG A 16 30.52 45.37 -30.60
C ARG A 16 31.30 45.31 -29.29
N VAL A 17 30.65 45.66 -28.18
CA VAL A 17 30.68 44.90 -26.92
C VAL A 17 29.56 45.41 -25.98
N SER A 18 28.79 44.46 -25.45
CA SER A 18 27.97 44.52 -24.22
C SER A 18 26.44 44.77 -24.33
N ILE A 19 25.70 43.82 -24.92
CA ILE A 19 24.30 43.46 -24.60
C ILE A 19 24.18 41.95 -24.97
N SER A 20 23.67 40.96 -24.23
CA SER A 20 22.95 40.85 -22.96
C SER A 20 23.16 39.46 -22.34
N ARG A 21 23.05 39.42 -21.01
CA ARG A 21 22.83 38.25 -20.15
C ARG A 21 21.62 37.40 -20.58
N THR A 22 21.81 36.10 -20.79
CA THR A 22 20.98 35.04 -20.16
C THR A 22 21.64 33.64 -20.25
N PRO A 23 22.47 33.25 -19.27
CA PRO A 23 22.85 31.86 -19.02
C PRO A 23 21.77 31.08 -18.21
N SER A 24 20.73 31.78 -17.74
CA SER A 24 19.83 31.28 -16.71
C SER A 24 18.97 30.11 -17.18
N VAL A 25 18.42 30.14 -18.39
CA VAL A 25 17.47 29.11 -18.87
C VAL A 25 18.18 27.78 -19.17
N LEU A 26 19.40 27.84 -19.68
CA LEU A 26 20.23 26.67 -20.01
C LEU A 26 20.75 25.97 -18.75
N VAL A 27 21.21 26.75 -17.77
CA VAL A 27 21.57 26.24 -16.45
C VAL A 27 20.32 25.66 -15.76
N ILE A 28 19.15 26.29 -15.90
CA ILE A 28 17.90 25.77 -15.35
C ILE A 28 17.49 24.46 -16.03
N LEU A 29 17.56 24.34 -17.36
CA LEU A 29 17.18 23.12 -18.10
C LEU A 29 18.16 21.96 -17.87
N SER A 30 19.47 22.23 -17.83
CA SER A 30 20.48 21.21 -17.52
C SER A 30 20.39 20.79 -16.06
N THR A 31 20.11 21.73 -15.15
CA THR A 31 19.87 21.42 -13.73
C THR A 31 18.56 20.67 -13.55
N ILE A 32 17.48 20.99 -14.28
CA ILE A 32 16.22 20.25 -14.26
C ILE A 32 16.42 18.84 -14.83
N THR A 33 17.18 18.69 -15.91
CA THR A 33 17.45 17.37 -16.49
C THR A 33 18.33 16.52 -15.57
N ALA A 34 19.41 17.10 -15.01
CA ALA A 34 20.25 16.45 -14.02
C ALA A 34 19.49 16.15 -12.71
N TYR A 35 18.58 17.03 -12.29
CA TYR A 35 17.71 16.85 -11.14
C TYR A 35 16.67 15.76 -11.39
N ILE A 36 16.04 15.71 -12.56
CA ILE A 36 15.13 14.62 -12.97
C ILE A 36 15.90 13.28 -12.99
N VAL A 37 17.12 13.26 -13.53
CA VAL A 37 18.00 12.08 -13.54
C VAL A 37 18.38 11.64 -12.11
N LYS A 38 18.60 12.59 -11.20
CA LYS A 38 18.99 12.33 -9.80
C LYS A 38 17.79 11.98 -8.90
N VAL A 39 16.59 12.49 -9.19
CA VAL A 39 15.39 12.33 -8.36
C VAL A 39 14.68 10.99 -8.61
N PHE A 40 14.82 10.39 -9.79
CA PHE A 40 14.21 9.08 -10.11
C PHE A 40 15.13 7.88 -9.86
N ASP A 41 15.96 8.02 -8.82
CA ASP A 41 16.91 7.06 -8.24
C ASP A 41 16.48 5.58 -8.36
N LYS A 42 17.02 4.89 -9.38
CA LYS A 42 17.50 3.49 -9.40
C LYS A 42 18.09 3.19 -10.78
N LYS A 43 19.41 3.40 -10.90
CA LYS A 43 20.17 3.28 -12.15
C LYS A 43 20.23 1.83 -12.67
N PRO A 44 19.84 1.54 -13.92
CA PRO A 44 20.40 0.41 -14.66
C PRO A 44 21.85 0.75 -15.07
N ALA A 45 22.76 -0.24 -15.06
CA ALA A 45 24.17 -0.06 -15.42
C ALA A 45 24.42 0.49 -16.84
N SER A 46 23.41 0.50 -17.71
CA SER A 46 23.49 1.10 -19.05
C SER A 46 23.52 2.64 -19.06
N PHE A 47 23.17 3.30 -17.96
CA PHE A 47 23.12 4.77 -17.88
C PHE A 47 24.48 5.44 -17.61
N GLU A 48 25.44 4.72 -17.03
CA GLU A 48 26.78 5.24 -16.72
C GLU A 48 27.57 5.59 -18.00
N LEU A 49 27.33 4.82 -19.06
CA LEU A 49 27.89 5.06 -20.39
C LEU A 49 27.25 6.29 -21.07
N VAL A 50 25.94 6.49 -20.88
CA VAL A 50 25.21 7.66 -21.42
C VAL A 50 25.62 8.93 -20.69
N GLU A 51 25.73 8.89 -19.36
CA GLU A 51 26.16 10.01 -18.52
C GLU A 51 27.57 10.49 -18.90
N LYS A 52 28.51 9.55 -19.09
CA LYS A 52 29.89 9.86 -19.48
C LYS A 52 30.00 10.45 -20.89
N ASN A 53 29.17 9.98 -21.82
CA ASN A 53 29.13 10.52 -23.18
C ASN A 53 28.47 11.90 -23.22
N VAL A 54 27.36 12.10 -22.51
CA VAL A 54 26.65 13.39 -22.47
C VAL A 54 27.51 14.49 -21.85
N LEU A 55 28.21 14.20 -20.74
CA LEU A 55 29.12 15.18 -20.10
C LEU A 55 30.33 15.53 -20.97
N PHE A 56 30.85 14.56 -21.74
CA PHE A 56 31.93 14.79 -22.69
C PHE A 56 31.51 15.80 -23.79
N TYR A 57 30.34 15.58 -24.40
CA TYR A 57 29.82 16.46 -25.47
C TYR A 57 29.43 17.87 -24.98
N ILE A 58 28.98 18.03 -23.74
CA ILE A 58 28.63 19.35 -23.17
C ILE A 58 29.86 20.24 -22.98
N SER A 59 31.05 19.68 -22.79
CA SER A 59 32.27 20.47 -22.58
C SER A 59 32.88 21.06 -23.85
N GLU A 60 32.50 20.54 -25.03
CA GLU A 60 33.17 20.84 -26.30
C GLU A 60 32.40 21.87 -27.18
N TYR A 61 31.14 22.18 -26.84
CA TYR A 61 30.23 22.92 -27.70
C TYR A 61 29.59 24.12 -27.00
N ILE A 62 30.29 25.26 -27.02
CA ILE A 62 29.72 26.59 -26.73
C ILE A 62 29.97 27.49 -27.95
N SER A 63 29.19 27.27 -29.00
CA SER A 63 28.96 28.20 -30.12
C SER A 63 27.44 28.40 -30.37
N PRO A 64 26.98 29.48 -31.01
CA PRO A 64 25.55 29.70 -31.27
C PRO A 64 24.88 28.61 -32.14
N GLU A 65 25.62 27.99 -33.06
CA GLU A 65 25.15 26.85 -33.87
C GLU A 65 24.97 25.60 -33.01
N SER A 66 25.89 25.38 -32.07
CA SER A 66 25.82 24.27 -31.11
C SER A 66 24.67 24.37 -30.11
N PHE A 67 24.10 25.57 -29.93
CA PHE A 67 22.93 25.76 -29.09
C PHE A 67 21.66 25.17 -29.73
N GLY A 68 21.50 25.32 -31.05
CA GLY A 68 20.40 24.69 -31.80
C GLY A 68 20.53 23.17 -31.78
N GLU A 69 21.72 22.65 -32.06
CA GLU A 69 22.03 21.22 -32.00
C GLU A 69 21.83 20.63 -30.59
N SER A 70 22.16 21.38 -29.54
CA SER A 70 21.94 20.98 -28.14
C SER A 70 20.44 20.91 -27.78
N ILE A 71 19.62 21.82 -28.31
CA ILE A 71 18.16 21.77 -28.14
C ILE A 71 17.58 20.57 -28.89
N GLU A 72 17.96 20.35 -30.14
CA GLU A 72 17.51 19.21 -30.95
C GLU A 72 17.90 17.88 -30.30
N PHE A 73 19.13 17.77 -29.80
CA PHE A 73 19.59 16.62 -29.04
C PHE A 73 18.77 16.41 -27.76
N SER A 74 18.53 17.46 -26.98
CA SER A 74 17.74 17.40 -25.74
C SER A 74 16.30 16.97 -25.99
N ILE A 75 15.67 17.50 -27.05
CA ILE A 75 14.33 17.11 -27.48
C ILE A 75 14.32 15.65 -27.92
N THR A 76 15.31 15.23 -28.71
CA THR A 76 15.43 13.85 -29.19
C THR A 76 15.58 12.86 -28.02
N VAL A 77 16.46 13.16 -27.06
CA VAL A 77 16.64 12.34 -25.85
C VAL A 77 15.35 12.28 -25.04
N LEU A 78 14.64 13.40 -24.86
CA LEU A 78 13.35 13.42 -24.16
C LEU A 78 12.29 12.58 -24.89
N LEU A 79 12.18 12.70 -26.21
CA LEU A 79 11.23 11.93 -27.01
C LEU A 79 11.55 10.43 -27.00
N LEU A 80 12.82 10.05 -27.08
CA LEU A 80 13.26 8.67 -26.95
C LEU A 80 12.95 8.12 -25.56
N TRP A 81 13.19 8.91 -24.50
CA TRP A 81 12.86 8.52 -23.13
C TRP A 81 11.34 8.36 -22.93
N LEU A 82 10.54 9.31 -23.42
CA LEU A 82 9.07 9.23 -23.38
C LEU A 82 8.56 8.01 -24.15
N SER A 83 9.09 7.76 -25.35
CA SER A 83 8.72 6.63 -26.18
C SER A 83 9.08 5.30 -25.51
N TYR A 84 10.29 5.20 -24.94
CA TYR A 84 10.73 4.04 -24.18
C TYR A 84 9.85 3.82 -22.95
N SER A 85 9.63 4.86 -22.14
CA SER A 85 8.81 4.80 -20.93
C SER A 85 7.38 4.37 -21.24
N LEU A 86 6.75 5.00 -22.24
CA LEU A 86 5.41 4.63 -22.68
C LEU A 86 5.35 3.20 -23.20
N SER A 87 6.29 2.80 -24.05
CA SER A 87 6.34 1.44 -24.62
C SER A 87 6.52 0.39 -23.51
N TYR A 88 7.43 0.64 -22.57
CA TYR A 88 7.65 -0.22 -21.42
C TYR A 88 6.40 -0.32 -20.53
N ASN A 89 5.75 0.81 -20.24
CA ASN A 89 4.55 0.87 -19.40
C ASN A 89 3.39 0.09 -20.05
N LEU A 90 3.17 0.28 -21.36
CA LEU A 90 2.15 -0.44 -22.12
C LEU A 90 2.46 -1.94 -22.19
N LEU A 91 3.72 -2.31 -22.47
CA LEU A 91 4.16 -3.70 -22.54
C LEU A 91 4.00 -4.42 -21.21
N LEU A 92 4.38 -3.80 -20.09
CA LEU A 92 4.23 -4.38 -18.76
C LEU A 92 2.75 -4.54 -18.39
N ARG A 93 1.91 -3.53 -18.64
CA ARG A 93 0.46 -3.62 -18.44
C ARG A 93 -0.16 -4.75 -19.26
N TRP A 94 0.20 -4.83 -20.53
CA TRP A 94 -0.27 -5.88 -21.43
C TRP A 94 0.15 -7.26 -20.94
N THR A 95 1.42 -7.42 -20.56
CA THR A 95 1.95 -8.67 -19.99
C THR A 95 1.16 -9.06 -18.73
N LEU A 96 0.86 -8.13 -17.83
CA LEU A 96 0.09 -8.42 -16.61
C LEU A 96 -1.40 -8.76 -16.87
N THR A 97 -1.94 -8.52 -18.06
CA THR A 97 -3.32 -8.91 -18.41
C THR A 97 -3.50 -10.41 -18.67
N TYR A 98 -2.42 -11.13 -18.98
CA TYR A 98 -2.48 -12.57 -19.25
C TYR A 98 -2.76 -13.37 -17.97
N LYS A 99 -3.86 -14.14 -17.98
CA LYS A 99 -4.37 -14.87 -16.80
C LYS A 99 -4.51 -16.38 -17.02
N ASN A 100 -4.25 -16.91 -18.20
CA ASN A 100 -4.45 -18.33 -18.49
C ASN A 100 -3.58 -19.23 -17.61
N TRP A 101 -2.40 -18.74 -17.21
CA TRP A 101 -1.51 -19.41 -16.27
C TRP A 101 -2.18 -19.79 -14.93
N ILE A 102 -3.26 -19.11 -14.53
CA ILE A 102 -4.03 -19.42 -13.29
C ILE A 102 -4.82 -20.72 -13.46
N PHE A 103 -5.30 -21.01 -14.67
CA PHE A 103 -6.15 -22.15 -14.98
C PHE A 103 -5.37 -23.36 -15.51
N GLU A 104 -4.08 -23.19 -15.80
CA GLU A 104 -3.18 -24.30 -16.18
C GLU A 104 -2.84 -25.16 -14.96
N GLY A 105 -2.99 -26.49 -15.10
CA GLY A 105 -2.65 -27.44 -14.05
C GLY A 105 -1.14 -27.50 -13.77
N ARG A 106 -0.77 -27.86 -12.53
CA ARG A 106 0.65 -28.05 -12.17
C ARG A 106 1.28 -29.11 -13.08
N GLY A 107 2.41 -28.77 -13.70
CA GLY A 107 3.16 -29.66 -14.59
C GLY A 107 2.77 -29.60 -16.07
N ASN A 108 1.65 -28.95 -16.42
CA ASN A 108 1.19 -28.82 -17.81
C ASN A 108 1.19 -27.35 -18.26
N THR A 109 2.37 -26.71 -18.21
CA THR A 109 2.53 -25.30 -18.61
C THR A 109 2.69 -25.17 -20.12
N SER A 110 1.82 -24.37 -20.73
CA SER A 110 1.87 -24.12 -22.17
C SER A 110 3.14 -23.35 -22.57
N LEU A 111 3.58 -23.50 -23.83
CA LEU A 111 4.71 -22.72 -24.35
C LEU A 111 4.46 -21.21 -24.22
N LEU A 112 3.21 -20.78 -24.46
CA LEU A 112 2.80 -19.40 -24.30
C LEU A 112 2.98 -18.90 -22.87
N THR A 113 2.53 -19.66 -21.86
CA THR A 113 2.73 -19.33 -20.44
C THR A 113 4.20 -19.27 -20.08
N ARG A 114 5.04 -20.16 -20.63
CA ARG A 114 6.50 -20.14 -20.39
C ARG A 114 7.15 -18.89 -20.97
N VAL A 115 6.86 -18.55 -22.23
CA VAL A 115 7.36 -17.34 -22.89
C VAL A 115 6.91 -16.10 -22.12
N TRP A 116 5.62 -16.02 -21.79
CA TRP A 116 5.06 -14.94 -20.98
C TRP A 116 5.76 -14.81 -19.62
N ALA A 117 6.02 -15.92 -18.93
CA ALA A 117 6.68 -15.91 -17.63
C ALA A 117 8.12 -15.38 -17.73
N VAL A 118 8.86 -15.77 -18.77
CA VAL A 118 10.20 -15.23 -19.04
C VAL A 118 10.13 -13.73 -19.34
N SER A 119 9.21 -13.30 -20.22
CA SER A 119 9.00 -11.89 -20.52
C SER A 119 8.68 -11.08 -19.27
N LEU A 120 7.78 -11.56 -18.41
CA LEU A 120 7.42 -10.90 -17.16
C LEU A 120 8.61 -10.83 -16.20
N ARG A 121 9.43 -11.89 -16.08
CA ARG A 121 10.66 -11.85 -15.27
C ARG A 121 11.63 -10.77 -15.75
N LEU A 122 11.84 -10.67 -17.06
CA LEU A 122 12.72 -9.66 -17.64
C LEU A 122 12.17 -8.24 -17.41
N LEU A 123 10.88 -8.04 -17.65
CA LEU A 123 10.22 -6.75 -17.46
C LEU A 123 10.08 -6.35 -15.99
N THR A 124 10.19 -7.30 -15.05
CA THR A 124 10.10 -7.05 -13.60
C THR A 124 11.45 -7.20 -12.88
N ALA A 125 12.54 -7.40 -13.64
CA ALA A 125 13.88 -7.53 -13.10
C ALA A 125 14.37 -6.23 -12.44
N GLY A 126 15.25 -6.38 -11.45
CA GLY A 126 15.82 -5.31 -10.64
C GLY A 126 15.08 -5.06 -9.33
N GLU A 127 15.73 -4.31 -8.44
CA GLU A 127 15.11 -3.90 -7.18
C GLU A 127 14.13 -2.76 -7.43
N ARG A 128 12.86 -2.92 -7.05
CA ARG A 128 11.84 -1.90 -7.24
C ARG A 128 11.09 -1.67 -5.96
N GLY A 129 10.73 -0.42 -5.71
CA GLY A 129 10.07 -0.08 -4.47
C GLY A 129 8.71 -0.73 -4.31
N PHE A 130 8.25 -0.83 -3.07
CA PHE A 130 7.01 -1.54 -2.71
C PHE A 130 5.80 -1.14 -3.56
N SER A 131 5.67 0.17 -3.82
CA SER A 131 4.54 0.73 -4.59
C SER A 131 4.77 0.75 -6.11
N TYR A 132 5.94 0.37 -6.61
CA TYR A 132 6.31 0.54 -8.02
C TYR A 132 5.31 -0.12 -8.99
N PHE A 133 4.83 -1.32 -8.66
CA PHE A 133 3.96 -2.08 -9.55
C PHE A 133 2.50 -1.62 -9.56
N TYR A 134 2.10 -0.77 -8.60
CA TYR A 134 0.72 -0.31 -8.46
C TYR A 134 0.18 0.33 -9.75
N GLN A 135 0.97 1.19 -10.39
CA GLN A 135 0.58 1.89 -11.63
C GLN A 135 0.48 0.97 -12.86
N PHE A 136 0.95 -0.27 -12.76
CA PHE A 136 0.93 -1.27 -13.84
C PHE A 136 -0.13 -2.35 -13.63
N CYS A 137 -0.75 -2.41 -12.46
CA CYS A 137 -1.81 -3.37 -12.18
C CYS A 137 -2.95 -3.21 -13.20
N PRO A 138 -3.39 -4.31 -13.85
CA PRO A 138 -4.48 -4.24 -14.80
C PRO A 138 -5.79 -3.93 -14.08
N ALA A 139 -6.65 -3.15 -14.73
CA ALA A 139 -7.99 -2.87 -14.21
C ALA A 139 -8.80 -4.18 -14.09
N LEU A 140 -9.67 -4.24 -13.08
CA LEU A 140 -10.59 -5.35 -12.92
C LEU A 140 -11.65 -5.29 -14.02
N HIS A 141 -11.65 -6.25 -14.93
CA HIS A 141 -12.65 -6.33 -15.99
C HIS A 141 -14.05 -6.69 -15.48
N VAL A 142 -15.07 -6.18 -16.16
CA VAL A 142 -16.46 -6.62 -16.00
C VAL A 142 -16.64 -7.89 -16.85
N PRO A 143 -16.99 -9.05 -16.27
CA PRO A 143 -17.24 -10.28 -17.03
C PRO A 143 -18.44 -10.14 -17.97
N ALA A 144 -18.46 -10.89 -19.07
CA ALA A 144 -19.62 -10.96 -19.95
C ALA A 144 -20.84 -11.51 -19.18
N LEU A 145 -21.98 -10.80 -19.28
CA LEU A 145 -23.20 -11.12 -18.54
C LEU A 145 -23.66 -12.57 -18.73
N GLN A 146 -23.67 -13.07 -19.97
CA GLN A 146 -24.05 -14.43 -20.29
C GLN A 146 -23.13 -15.47 -19.62
N ASN A 147 -21.82 -15.19 -19.57
CA ASN A 147 -20.85 -16.06 -18.91
C ASN A 147 -21.05 -16.09 -17.40
N THR A 148 -21.37 -14.95 -16.79
CA THR A 148 -21.71 -14.86 -15.36
C THR A 148 -22.94 -15.69 -15.04
N ILE A 149 -24.03 -15.53 -15.80
CA ILE A 149 -25.27 -16.29 -15.61
C ILE A 149 -25.04 -17.80 -15.82
N ARG A 150 -24.30 -18.19 -16.87
CA ARG A 150 -23.98 -19.61 -17.11
C ARG A 150 -23.20 -20.22 -15.94
N ARG A 151 -22.20 -19.51 -15.40
CA ARG A 151 -21.42 -19.99 -14.24
C ARG A 151 -22.26 -20.01 -12.97
N TYR A 152 -23.13 -19.03 -12.77
CA TYR A 152 -24.06 -18.99 -11.65
C TYR A 152 -24.98 -20.22 -11.65
N LEU A 153 -25.64 -20.53 -12.77
CA LEU A 153 -26.46 -21.72 -12.91
C LEU A 153 -25.66 -23.01 -12.67
N LEU A 154 -24.46 -23.11 -13.23
CA LEU A 154 -23.59 -24.28 -13.00
C LEU A 154 -23.27 -24.48 -11.52
N SER A 155 -22.96 -23.41 -10.78
CA SER A 155 -22.67 -23.45 -9.36
C SER A 155 -23.90 -23.76 -8.49
N MET A 156 -25.09 -23.32 -8.91
CA MET A 156 -26.33 -23.54 -8.16
C MET A 156 -26.93 -24.92 -8.37
N LYS A 157 -26.74 -25.53 -9.57
CA LYS A 157 -27.31 -26.84 -9.91
C LYS A 157 -27.10 -27.94 -8.85
N PRO A 158 -25.92 -28.12 -8.23
CA PRO A 158 -25.74 -29.14 -7.19
C PRO A 158 -26.31 -28.75 -5.81
N LEU A 159 -26.75 -27.51 -5.61
CA LEU A 159 -27.19 -26.98 -4.31
C LEU A 159 -28.71 -26.92 -4.14
N ILE A 160 -29.47 -27.07 -5.22
CA ILE A 160 -30.94 -26.87 -5.24
C ILE A 160 -31.63 -28.02 -5.97
N THR A 161 -32.94 -28.14 -5.76
CA THR A 161 -33.75 -29.18 -6.41
C THR A 161 -33.94 -28.90 -7.91
N GLU A 162 -34.28 -29.93 -8.70
CA GLU A 162 -34.52 -29.76 -10.14
C GLU A 162 -35.65 -28.75 -10.44
N LYS A 163 -36.69 -28.71 -9.59
CA LYS A 163 -37.78 -27.75 -9.71
C LYS A 163 -37.29 -26.31 -9.49
N GLU A 164 -36.53 -26.07 -8.42
CA GLU A 164 -35.94 -24.76 -8.13
C GLU A 164 -34.93 -24.34 -9.20
N PHE A 165 -34.16 -25.28 -9.72
CA PHE A 165 -33.23 -25.03 -10.82
C PHE A 165 -33.96 -24.62 -12.11
N GLY A 166 -35.07 -25.29 -12.44
CA GLY A 166 -35.93 -24.91 -13.56
C GLY A 166 -36.43 -23.46 -13.45
N GLU A 167 -36.88 -23.06 -12.25
CA GLU A 167 -37.30 -21.68 -12.00
C GLU A 167 -36.13 -20.69 -12.03
N LEU A 168 -35.01 -21.02 -11.42
CA LEU A 168 -33.80 -20.18 -11.42
C LEU A 168 -33.29 -19.94 -12.84
N LYS A 169 -33.34 -20.97 -13.69
CA LYS A 169 -32.98 -20.88 -15.10
C LYS A 169 -33.92 -19.93 -15.84
N ARG A 170 -35.24 -20.07 -15.65
CA ARG A 170 -36.25 -19.17 -16.25
C ARG A 170 -36.02 -17.71 -15.84
N LEU A 171 -35.81 -17.44 -14.55
CA LEU A 171 -35.52 -16.09 -14.04
C LEU A 171 -34.20 -15.53 -14.61
N SER A 172 -33.20 -16.39 -14.76
CA SER A 172 -31.91 -16.01 -15.36
C SER A 172 -32.04 -15.64 -16.84
N GLU A 173 -32.86 -16.37 -17.60
CA GLU A 173 -33.17 -16.06 -19.00
C GLU A 173 -33.95 -14.75 -19.14
N ASP A 174 -34.94 -14.52 -18.27
CA ASP A 174 -35.69 -13.26 -18.22
C ASP A 174 -34.77 -12.08 -17.86
N PHE A 175 -33.89 -12.23 -16.89
CA PHE A 175 -32.90 -11.20 -16.52
C PHE A 175 -31.96 -10.86 -17.69
N LEU A 176 -31.53 -11.86 -18.46
CA LEU A 176 -30.71 -11.67 -19.66
C LEU A 176 -31.47 -10.94 -20.78
N ALA A 177 -32.77 -11.16 -20.90
CA ALA A 177 -33.62 -10.55 -21.92
C ALA A 177 -34.14 -9.15 -21.55
N SER A 178 -34.17 -8.82 -20.25
CA SER A 178 -34.78 -7.58 -19.73
C SER A 178 -33.75 -6.60 -19.16
N VAL A 179 -33.63 -6.52 -17.83
CA VAL A 179 -32.87 -5.47 -17.11
C VAL A 179 -31.36 -5.73 -17.09
N GLY A 180 -30.91 -6.98 -17.23
CA GLY A 180 -29.51 -7.38 -17.12
C GLY A 180 -28.57 -6.62 -18.06
N PRO A 181 -28.86 -6.49 -19.37
CA PRO A 181 -28.02 -5.73 -20.30
C PRO A 181 -27.83 -4.26 -19.89
N ALA A 182 -28.89 -3.59 -19.41
CA ALA A 182 -28.82 -2.20 -18.97
C ALA A 182 -27.92 -2.05 -17.73
N LEU A 183 -28.07 -2.95 -16.74
CA LEU A 183 -27.23 -2.97 -15.54
C LEU A 183 -25.77 -3.28 -15.88
N ASN A 184 -25.51 -4.26 -16.75
CA ASN A 184 -24.16 -4.60 -17.18
C ASN A 184 -23.49 -3.44 -17.95
N SER A 185 -24.26 -2.69 -18.75
CA SER A 185 -23.78 -1.48 -19.43
C SER A 185 -23.40 -0.39 -18.43
N ALA A 186 -24.24 -0.15 -17.42
CA ALA A 186 -23.94 0.81 -16.35
C ALA A 186 -22.68 0.39 -15.57
N LEU A 187 -22.54 -0.89 -15.24
CA LEU A 187 -21.36 -1.44 -14.57
C LEU A 187 -20.08 -1.28 -15.42
N THR A 188 -20.20 -1.51 -16.72
CA THR A 188 -19.09 -1.31 -17.66
C THR A 188 -18.66 0.16 -17.70
N LYS A 189 -19.61 1.08 -17.76
CA LYS A 189 -19.31 2.53 -17.69
C LYS A 189 -18.64 2.91 -16.37
N LYS A 190 -19.10 2.37 -15.23
CA LYS A 190 -18.43 2.55 -13.92
C LYS A 190 -16.99 2.06 -13.97
N SER A 191 -16.71 0.94 -14.63
CA SER A 191 -15.36 0.39 -14.76
C SER A 191 -14.40 1.27 -15.56
N TRP A 192 -14.90 2.13 -16.44
CA TRP A 192 -14.07 3.11 -17.17
C TRP A 192 -13.74 4.34 -16.33
N LEU A 193 -14.60 4.67 -15.36
CA LEU A 193 -14.51 5.87 -14.54
C LEU A 193 -13.89 5.61 -13.15
N SER A 194 -13.52 4.36 -12.85
CA SER A 194 -12.97 3.96 -11.56
C SER A 194 -11.69 3.15 -11.73
N THR A 195 -10.79 3.22 -10.74
CA THR A 195 -9.60 2.37 -10.70
C THR A 195 -9.96 0.89 -10.52
N ASN A 196 -11.03 0.63 -9.76
CA ASN A 196 -11.66 -0.66 -9.60
C ASN A 196 -13.16 -0.44 -9.36
N TYR A 197 -14.01 -1.06 -10.19
CA TYR A 197 -15.45 -0.85 -10.11
C TYR A 197 -16.13 -1.54 -8.92
N VAL A 198 -15.41 -2.36 -8.17
CA VAL A 198 -15.95 -3.15 -7.05
C VAL A 198 -15.53 -2.59 -5.70
N THR A 199 -14.33 -2.00 -5.57
CA THR A 199 -13.71 -1.71 -4.27
C THR A 199 -14.57 -0.83 -3.35
N ASP A 200 -15.10 0.28 -3.85
CA ASP A 200 -15.97 1.19 -3.09
C ASP A 200 -17.24 0.50 -2.60
N TRP A 201 -17.94 -0.21 -3.48
CA TRP A 201 -19.14 -0.96 -3.14
C TRP A 201 -18.88 -2.15 -2.22
N TRP A 202 -17.73 -2.81 -2.37
CA TRP A 202 -17.33 -3.92 -1.50
C TRP A 202 -17.05 -3.45 -0.09
N GLU A 203 -16.23 -2.41 0.08
CA GLU A 203 -15.97 -1.80 1.38
C GLU A 203 -17.28 -1.30 2.02
N GLU A 204 -18.13 -0.61 1.25
CA GLU A 204 -19.37 -0.03 1.74
C GLU A 204 -20.43 -1.07 2.11
N TYR A 205 -20.83 -1.93 1.17
CA TYR A 205 -22.02 -2.78 1.34
C TYR A 205 -21.73 -4.11 2.02
N VAL A 206 -20.52 -4.67 1.87
CA VAL A 206 -20.18 -5.95 2.52
C VAL A 206 -19.76 -5.72 3.97
N TYR A 207 -19.05 -4.63 4.25
CA TYR A 207 -18.48 -4.39 5.57
C TYR A 207 -19.09 -3.19 6.28
N LEU A 208 -18.90 -1.97 5.76
CA LEU A 208 -19.18 -0.74 6.51
C LEU A 208 -20.67 -0.52 6.81
N SER A 209 -21.56 -1.09 6.01
CA SER A 209 -23.02 -1.01 6.21
C SER A 209 -23.56 -2.11 7.11
N SER A 210 -22.84 -3.23 7.30
CA SER A 210 -23.28 -4.29 8.22
C SER A 210 -23.36 -3.74 9.65
N ARG A 211 -24.47 -4.00 10.34
CA ARG A 211 -24.74 -3.52 11.70
C ARG A 211 -24.45 -4.58 12.77
N ASP A 212 -24.09 -5.79 12.38
CA ASP A 212 -23.70 -6.85 13.29
C ASP A 212 -22.38 -6.54 14.02
N SER A 213 -22.16 -7.21 15.16
CA SER A 213 -20.87 -7.12 15.86
C SER A 213 -19.73 -7.54 14.94
N LEU A 214 -18.60 -6.81 14.97
CA LEU A 214 -17.38 -7.20 14.24
C LEU A 214 -16.77 -8.47 14.81
N MET A 215 -16.79 -8.61 16.13
CA MET A 215 -16.34 -9.81 16.82
C MET A 215 -17.11 -11.02 16.26
N ILE A 216 -16.37 -12.05 15.83
CA ILE A 216 -16.85 -13.29 15.22
C ILE A 216 -17.40 -13.12 13.79
N ASN A 217 -18.26 -12.13 13.51
CA ASN A 217 -18.95 -12.06 12.22
C ASN A 217 -18.12 -11.45 11.10
N SER A 218 -17.14 -10.58 11.43
CA SER A 218 -16.30 -9.89 10.45
C SER A 218 -14.82 -10.10 10.73
N ASN A 219 -14.37 -9.88 11.96
CA ASN A 219 -12.95 -9.99 12.30
C ASN A 219 -12.49 -11.44 12.17
N TYR A 220 -11.34 -11.62 11.52
CA TYR A 220 -10.65 -12.89 11.45
C TYR A 220 -9.42 -12.90 12.36
N PHE A 221 -8.83 -14.07 12.55
CA PHE A 221 -7.62 -14.21 13.35
C PHE A 221 -6.61 -15.11 12.67
N GLY A 222 -5.34 -14.86 12.95
CA GLY A 222 -4.21 -15.69 12.55
C GLY A 222 -3.43 -16.13 13.78
N LEU A 223 -2.90 -17.35 13.77
CA LEU A 223 -1.94 -17.82 14.77
C LEU A 223 -0.59 -17.99 14.08
N GLY A 224 0.43 -17.29 14.58
CA GLY A 224 1.80 -17.50 14.18
C GLY A 224 2.33 -18.80 14.77
N THR A 225 3.05 -19.57 13.96
CA THR A 225 3.77 -20.77 14.42
C THR A 225 5.19 -20.47 14.87
N GLU A 226 5.73 -19.31 14.49
CA GLU A 226 7.12 -18.93 14.77
C GLU A 226 7.25 -18.30 16.16
N ARG A 227 8.28 -18.76 16.89
CA ARG A 227 8.58 -18.33 18.25
C ARG A 227 9.86 -17.51 18.24
N ILE A 228 9.78 -16.26 18.69
CA ILE A 228 10.99 -15.45 18.92
C ILE A 228 11.82 -16.13 20.02
N PRO A 229 13.12 -16.40 19.80
CA PRO A 229 13.97 -17.17 20.69
C PRO A 229 14.33 -16.37 21.95
N SER A 230 13.41 -16.30 22.90
CA SER A 230 13.67 -15.78 24.24
C SER A 230 12.83 -16.50 25.29
N ASN A 231 13.42 -16.68 26.47
CA ASN A 231 12.72 -17.22 27.63
C ASN A 231 11.86 -16.16 28.33
N ARG A 232 12.16 -14.87 28.15
CA ARG A 232 11.41 -13.74 28.72
C ARG A 232 10.24 -13.35 27.80
N GLY A 233 9.03 -13.31 28.37
CA GLY A 233 7.82 -12.96 27.61
C GLY A 233 7.86 -11.56 27.03
N THR A 234 8.31 -10.58 27.81
CA THR A 234 8.46 -9.17 27.39
C THR A 234 9.44 -9.02 26.23
N SER A 235 10.58 -9.70 26.27
CA SER A 235 11.56 -9.70 25.17
C SER A 235 10.96 -10.28 23.87
N ARG A 236 10.16 -11.36 23.96
CA ARG A 236 9.48 -11.90 22.77
C ARG A 236 8.51 -10.89 22.16
N ILE A 237 7.70 -10.25 23.00
CA ILE A 237 6.75 -9.22 22.55
C ILE A 237 7.51 -8.06 21.91
N ALA A 238 8.54 -7.53 22.58
CA ALA A 238 9.34 -6.43 22.10
C ALA A 238 10.02 -6.74 20.76
N GLY A 239 10.59 -7.95 20.62
CA GLY A 239 11.16 -8.40 19.36
C GLY A 239 10.13 -8.41 18.23
N TYR A 240 8.91 -8.90 18.49
CA TYR A 240 7.85 -8.93 17.49
C TYR A 240 7.39 -7.53 17.08
N VAL A 241 7.18 -6.64 18.06
CA VAL A 241 6.84 -5.22 17.82
C VAL A 241 7.90 -4.58 16.95
N TRP A 242 9.16 -4.79 17.31
CA TRP A 242 10.25 -4.23 16.56
C TRP A 242 10.26 -4.75 15.12
N SER A 243 10.11 -6.07 14.92
CA SER A 243 10.13 -6.67 13.58
C SER A 243 8.98 -6.19 12.70
N ILE A 244 7.76 -6.07 13.22
CA ILE A 244 6.63 -5.56 12.42
C ILE A 244 6.76 -4.06 12.10
N LEU A 245 7.32 -3.26 13.02
CA LEU A 245 7.59 -1.84 12.78
C LEU A 245 8.76 -1.63 11.83
N LYS A 246 9.80 -2.46 11.92
CA LYS A 246 10.93 -2.48 10.99
C LYS A 246 10.45 -2.80 9.58
N TRP A 247 9.60 -3.82 9.45
CA TRP A 247 8.96 -4.13 8.18
C TRP A 247 8.12 -2.95 7.67
N ARG A 248 7.29 -2.30 8.52
CA ARG A 248 6.54 -1.09 8.13
C ARG A 248 7.47 -0.01 7.58
N LYS A 249 8.57 0.30 8.27
CA LYS A 249 9.54 1.30 7.83
C LYS A 249 10.17 0.90 6.49
N ASP A 250 10.75 -0.29 6.41
CA ASP A 250 11.47 -0.72 5.22
C ASP A 250 10.56 -0.88 4.00
N ALA A 251 9.37 -1.46 4.18
CA ALA A 251 8.45 -1.75 3.07
C ALA A 251 7.63 -0.52 2.68
N LEU A 252 6.96 0.13 3.64
CA LEU A 252 5.93 1.12 3.34
C LEU A 252 6.46 2.55 3.31
N ILE A 253 7.48 2.86 4.13
CA ILE A 253 8.06 4.21 4.21
C ILE A 253 9.25 4.33 3.26
N ASP A 254 10.24 3.47 3.41
CA ASP A 254 11.50 3.53 2.65
C ASP A 254 11.37 2.85 1.28
N GLY A 255 10.35 2.02 1.06
CA GLY A 255 10.13 1.30 -0.20
C GLY A 255 11.26 0.34 -0.58
N LYS A 256 11.98 -0.24 0.39
CA LYS A 256 13.10 -1.17 0.18
C LYS A 256 12.66 -2.62 -0.02
N VAL A 257 11.48 -2.99 0.48
CA VAL A 257 10.93 -4.35 0.34
C VAL A 257 10.03 -4.44 -0.89
N PRO A 258 10.12 -5.48 -1.72
CA PRO A 258 9.20 -5.68 -2.85
C PRO A 258 7.79 -6.06 -2.35
N PRO A 259 6.73 -5.77 -3.12
CA PRO A 259 5.39 -6.21 -2.76
C PRO A 259 5.24 -7.72 -2.95
N ILE A 260 4.18 -8.29 -2.36
CA ILE A 260 3.82 -9.69 -2.53
C ILE A 260 3.72 -10.07 -4.02
N LYS A 261 4.27 -11.23 -4.38
CA LYS A 261 4.19 -11.82 -5.71
C LYS A 261 3.53 -13.20 -5.68
N LEU A 262 2.55 -13.44 -6.54
CA LEU A 262 2.02 -14.78 -6.78
C LEU A 262 3.07 -15.64 -7.49
N GLN A 263 3.30 -16.84 -6.96
CA GLN A 263 4.32 -17.78 -7.46
C GLN A 263 5.70 -17.14 -7.62
N LYS A 264 6.04 -16.16 -6.77
CA LYS A 264 7.28 -15.35 -6.83
C LYS A 264 7.48 -14.58 -8.15
N LEU A 265 6.44 -14.45 -8.97
CA LEU A 265 6.52 -13.89 -10.32
C LEU A 265 5.58 -12.68 -10.50
N VAL A 266 4.28 -12.87 -10.30
CA VAL A 266 3.27 -11.85 -10.64
C VAL A 266 3.08 -10.90 -9.46
N PRO A 267 3.45 -9.61 -9.56
CA PRO A 267 3.24 -8.65 -8.49
C PRO A 267 1.75 -8.39 -8.28
N LEU A 268 1.33 -8.30 -7.02
CA LEU A 268 -0.03 -7.89 -6.66
C LEU A 268 -0.07 -6.40 -6.30
N CYS A 269 -1.29 -5.85 -6.35
CA CYS A 269 -1.56 -4.47 -5.97
C CYS A 269 -1.19 -4.24 -4.48
N PRO A 270 -0.31 -3.26 -4.17
CA PRO A 270 0.11 -2.98 -2.81
C PRO A 270 -0.82 -2.00 -2.05
N MET A 271 -1.94 -1.58 -2.64
CA MET A 271 -2.75 -0.47 -2.10
C MET A 271 -3.29 -0.72 -0.68
N GLN A 272 -3.72 -1.96 -0.39
CA GLN A 272 -4.27 -2.32 0.92
C GLN A 272 -3.26 -2.15 2.07
N TYR A 273 -1.96 -2.32 1.80
CA TYR A 273 -0.91 -2.18 2.82
C TYR A 273 -0.78 -0.76 3.36
N LYS A 274 -1.18 0.26 2.59
CA LYS A 274 -1.16 1.65 3.06
C LYS A 274 -2.02 1.85 4.30
N ARG A 275 -3.10 1.08 4.44
CA ARG A 275 -4.05 1.15 5.55
C ARG A 275 -3.76 0.11 6.64
N ALA A 276 -2.65 -0.63 6.57
CA ALA A 276 -2.36 -1.72 7.49
C ALA A 276 -2.12 -1.25 8.93
N PHE A 277 -1.58 -0.05 9.12
CA PHE A 277 -1.30 0.55 10.42
C PHE A 277 -2.07 1.85 10.59
N GLY A 278 -2.34 2.25 11.82
CA GLY A 278 -2.97 3.56 12.08
C GLY A 278 -4.43 3.63 11.64
N THR A 279 -5.03 2.50 11.25
CA THR A 279 -6.41 2.44 10.77
C THR A 279 -7.34 1.95 11.89
N ASN A 280 -8.53 2.54 11.97
CA ASN A 280 -9.59 2.16 12.87
C ASN A 280 -10.94 2.25 12.16
N ARG A 281 -11.82 1.27 12.36
CA ARG A 281 -13.19 1.31 11.88
C ARG A 281 -14.08 2.03 12.89
N ALA A 282 -14.28 3.33 12.70
CA ALA A 282 -15.12 4.14 13.56
C ALA A 282 -16.61 3.76 13.37
N PRO A 283 -17.34 3.42 14.44
CA PRO A 283 -18.77 3.10 14.34
C PRO A 283 -19.57 4.37 14.00
N GLY A 284 -20.58 4.22 13.16
CA GLY A 284 -21.58 5.26 12.91
C GLY A 284 -23.00 4.70 13.01
N LYS A 285 -23.99 5.59 13.11
CA LYS A 285 -25.40 5.19 13.31
C LYS A 285 -25.88 4.26 12.19
N ASP A 286 -25.82 4.74 10.95
CA ASP A 286 -26.31 3.99 9.78
C ASP A 286 -25.18 3.24 9.05
N LYS A 287 -23.97 3.81 9.06
CA LYS A 287 -22.79 3.27 8.39
C LYS A 287 -21.53 3.62 9.15
N ASP A 288 -20.57 2.70 9.18
CA ASP A 288 -19.25 2.93 9.77
C ASP A 288 -18.30 3.63 8.79
N ASN A 289 -17.16 4.10 9.28
CA ASN A 289 -16.11 4.68 8.45
C ASN A 289 -14.74 4.10 8.80
N LEU A 290 -13.93 3.82 7.78
CA LEU A 290 -12.51 3.57 7.98
C LEU A 290 -11.77 4.91 8.15
N VAL A 291 -11.15 5.09 9.30
CA VAL A 291 -10.32 6.26 9.63
C VAL A 291 -8.87 5.81 9.64
N TYR A 292 -8.03 6.46 8.84
CA TYR A 292 -6.59 6.16 8.74
C TYR A 292 -5.76 7.36 9.20
N ASN A 293 -4.83 7.12 10.11
CA ASN A 293 -3.84 8.09 10.56
C ASN A 293 -2.42 7.65 10.17
N GLU A 294 -1.91 8.25 9.10
CA GLU A 294 -0.57 8.01 8.58
C GLU A 294 0.55 8.44 9.54
N GLN A 295 0.28 9.46 10.35
CA GLN A 295 1.26 10.11 11.23
C GLN A 295 1.36 9.45 12.61
N SER A 296 0.68 8.32 12.84
CA SER A 296 0.73 7.66 14.15
C SER A 296 2.15 7.19 14.49
N THR A 297 2.56 7.48 15.72
CA THR A 297 3.89 7.18 16.29
C THR A 297 3.85 6.20 17.46
N HIS A 298 2.65 5.88 17.95
CA HIS A 298 2.44 5.06 19.14
C HIS A 298 1.62 3.80 18.87
N ILE A 299 1.66 2.87 19.81
CA ILE A 299 0.77 1.71 19.91
C ILE A 299 -0.08 1.82 21.18
N ALA A 300 -1.22 1.13 21.20
CA ALA A 300 -2.04 1.00 22.41
C ALA A 300 -1.78 -0.33 23.12
N VAL A 301 -1.61 -0.32 24.43
CA VAL A 301 -1.36 -1.53 25.25
C VAL A 301 -2.41 -1.63 26.34
N PHE A 302 -3.14 -2.75 26.39
CA PHE A 302 -4.14 -2.98 27.42
C PHE A 302 -3.56 -3.87 28.50
N HIS A 303 -3.56 -3.41 29.74
CA HIS A 303 -3.02 -4.13 30.89
C HIS A 303 -3.88 -3.89 32.14
N LYS A 304 -4.37 -4.96 32.78
CA LYS A 304 -5.23 -4.91 33.97
C LYS A 304 -6.39 -3.91 33.85
N ASN A 305 -7.06 -3.89 32.70
CA ASN A 305 -8.18 -2.99 32.36
C ASN A 305 -7.80 -1.49 32.28
N ALA A 306 -6.52 -1.15 32.32
CA ALA A 306 -6.02 0.17 31.97
C ALA A 306 -5.47 0.18 30.53
N VAL A 307 -5.46 1.36 29.93
CA VAL A 307 -4.99 1.59 28.56
C VAL A 307 -3.75 2.49 28.60
N TYR A 308 -2.69 2.03 27.95
CA TYR A 308 -1.43 2.76 27.85
C TYR A 308 -1.17 3.14 26.39
N SER A 309 -0.69 4.36 26.18
CA SER A 309 -0.13 4.81 24.90
C SER A 309 1.39 4.68 24.98
N LEU A 310 1.97 3.86 24.10
CA LEU A 310 3.41 3.59 24.07
C LEU A 310 3.98 4.10 22.75
N GLU A 311 4.82 5.14 22.80
CA GLU A 311 5.57 5.60 21.64
C GLU A 311 6.53 4.50 21.16
N VAL A 312 6.63 4.32 19.85
CA VAL A 312 7.51 3.30 19.24
C VAL A 312 8.54 3.88 18.28
N VAL A 313 8.54 5.20 18.14
CA VAL A 313 9.52 5.98 17.40
C VAL A 313 10.06 7.11 18.28
N ASP A 314 11.22 7.64 17.92
CA ASP A 314 11.79 8.81 18.58
C ASP A 314 10.90 10.07 18.44
N LYS A 315 11.25 11.11 19.19
CA LYS A 315 10.49 12.38 19.23
C LYS A 315 10.41 13.09 17.87
N ASN A 316 11.30 12.76 16.94
CA ASN A 316 11.33 13.33 15.60
C ASN A 316 10.53 12.47 14.62
N GLY A 317 10.17 11.24 14.99
CA GLY A 317 9.48 10.26 14.16
C GLY A 317 10.40 9.50 13.21
N ASP A 318 11.71 9.69 13.30
CA ASP A 318 12.68 9.25 12.28
C ASP A 318 13.17 7.81 12.53
N SER A 319 13.44 7.49 13.80
CA SER A 319 14.03 6.22 14.21
C SER A 319 13.06 5.39 15.05
N LEU A 320 13.01 4.09 14.77
CA LEU A 320 12.30 3.13 15.61
C LEU A 320 13.01 2.98 16.95
N PHE A 321 12.25 2.78 18.03
CA PHE A 321 12.82 2.34 19.29
C PHE A 321 13.53 1.00 19.13
N THR A 322 14.68 0.85 19.79
CA THR A 322 15.43 -0.41 19.81
C THR A 322 14.63 -1.51 20.52
N PRO A 323 14.89 -2.80 20.24
CA PRO A 323 14.25 -3.90 20.95
C PRO A 323 14.38 -3.80 22.48
N LYS A 324 15.51 -3.30 22.98
CA LYS A 324 15.76 -3.09 24.42
C LYS A 324 14.90 -1.97 25.01
N GLN A 325 14.69 -0.88 24.29
CA GLN A 325 13.80 0.21 24.72
C GLN A 325 12.34 -0.26 24.74
N LEU A 326 11.91 -0.99 23.70
CA LEU A 326 10.58 -1.59 23.65
C LEU A 326 10.37 -2.59 24.79
N GLU A 327 11.35 -3.46 25.04
CA GLU A 327 11.31 -4.39 26.18
C GLU A 327 11.16 -3.66 27.50
N PHE A 328 11.97 -2.62 27.74
CA PHE A 328 11.89 -1.82 28.96
C PHE A 328 10.51 -1.17 29.13
N ALA A 329 9.94 -0.60 28.06
CA ALA A 329 8.64 0.04 28.10
C ALA A 329 7.49 -0.97 28.35
N ILE A 330 7.52 -2.12 27.67
CA ILE A 330 6.53 -3.20 27.87
C ILE A 330 6.66 -3.81 29.27
N ASP A 331 7.88 -4.00 29.78
CA ASP A 331 8.13 -4.48 31.13
C ASP A 331 7.66 -3.47 32.20
N SER A 332 7.79 -2.17 31.93
CA SER A 332 7.26 -1.10 32.79
C SER A 332 5.73 -1.13 32.85
N VAL A 333 5.04 -1.33 31.71
CA VAL A 333 3.58 -1.52 31.67
C VAL A 333 3.17 -2.82 32.36
N GLN A 334 3.95 -3.90 32.23
CA GLN A 334 3.63 -5.17 32.90
C GLN A 334 3.78 -5.09 34.43
N LYS A 335 4.71 -4.26 34.92
CA LYS A 335 4.97 -4.03 36.35
C LYS A 335 4.08 -2.94 36.94
N SER A 336 3.33 -2.21 36.13
CA SER A 336 2.47 -1.16 36.63
C SER A 336 1.29 -1.74 37.42
N GLU A 337 0.86 -0.99 38.43
CA GLU A 337 -0.39 -1.20 39.14
C GLU A 337 -1.27 0.02 38.89
N PRO A 338 -2.17 -0.02 37.88
CA PRO A 338 -3.08 1.08 37.61
C PRO A 338 -4.01 1.32 38.80
N SER A 339 -4.30 2.59 39.08
CA SER A 339 -5.25 2.96 40.13
C SER A 339 -6.66 2.48 39.79
N GLU A 340 -7.57 2.41 40.77
CA GLU A 340 -8.97 2.06 40.47
C GLU A 340 -9.64 3.04 39.50
N ALA A 341 -9.21 4.32 39.51
CA ALA A 341 -9.70 5.31 38.55
C ALA A 341 -9.19 5.07 37.12
N ASP A 342 -7.98 4.51 36.98
CA ASP A 342 -7.39 4.16 35.66
C ASP A 342 -7.99 2.88 35.06
N LYS A 343 -8.62 2.05 35.90
CA LYS A 343 -9.26 0.81 35.46
C LYS A 343 -10.58 1.12 34.78
N ILE A 344 -10.56 1.12 33.45
CA ILE A 344 -11.76 1.27 32.65
C ILE A 344 -12.29 -0.14 32.35
N ASN A 345 -13.01 -0.69 33.32
CA ASN A 345 -13.60 -2.03 33.20
C ASN A 345 -14.46 -2.12 31.93
N HIS A 346 -14.13 -3.09 31.07
CA HIS A 346 -14.92 -3.48 29.91
C HIS A 346 -15.07 -2.45 28.78
N LEU A 347 -14.32 -1.34 28.75
CA LEU A 347 -14.37 -0.40 27.61
C LEU A 347 -14.20 -1.10 26.25
N PRO A 348 -13.22 -2.02 26.06
CA PRO A 348 -13.07 -2.72 24.78
C PRO A 348 -14.27 -3.59 24.41
N ALA A 349 -15.07 -4.03 25.39
CA ALA A 349 -16.27 -4.83 25.14
C ALA A 349 -17.33 -4.03 24.37
N GLY A 350 -17.28 -2.70 24.42
CA GLY A 350 -18.11 -1.84 23.58
C GLY A 350 -17.92 -2.12 22.08
N THR A 351 -16.67 -2.39 21.65
CA THR A 351 -16.34 -2.70 20.25
C THR A 351 -16.88 -4.07 19.79
N ALA A 352 -17.35 -4.91 20.72
CA ALA A 352 -17.99 -6.20 20.45
C ALA A 352 -19.53 -6.13 20.41
N LEU A 353 -20.12 -4.95 20.64
CA LEU A 353 -21.55 -4.75 20.48
C LEU A 353 -21.92 -4.66 18.98
N SER A 354 -23.22 -4.68 18.69
CA SER A 354 -23.71 -4.28 17.36
C SER A 354 -23.24 -2.85 17.05
N ARG A 355 -23.00 -2.55 15.77
CA ARG A 355 -22.37 -1.28 15.35
C ARG A 355 -23.16 -0.07 15.80
N GLU A 356 -24.48 -0.14 15.75
CA GLU A 356 -25.38 0.93 16.20
C GLU A 356 -25.30 1.19 17.71
N LYS A 357 -25.29 0.12 18.52
CA LYS A 357 -25.14 0.24 19.98
C LYS A 357 -23.77 0.79 20.34
N TRP A 358 -22.74 0.33 19.64
CA TRP A 358 -21.39 0.84 19.84
C TRP A 358 -21.25 2.31 19.43
N ALA A 359 -21.84 2.71 18.30
CA ALA A 359 -21.88 4.11 17.86
C ALA A 359 -22.52 5.01 18.94
N SER A 360 -23.69 4.61 19.44
CA SER A 360 -24.43 5.37 20.45
C SER A 360 -23.66 5.47 21.78
N LEU A 361 -23.06 4.37 22.25
CA LEU A 361 -22.23 4.37 23.46
C LEU A 361 -20.98 5.23 23.28
N ARG A 362 -20.33 5.14 22.11
CA ARG A 362 -19.16 5.94 21.79
C ARG A 362 -19.47 7.43 21.79
N ASP A 363 -20.62 7.86 21.26
CA ASP A 363 -21.04 9.27 21.30
C ASP A 363 -21.22 9.77 22.74
N VAL A 364 -21.79 8.95 23.63
CA VAL A 364 -21.87 9.27 25.07
C VAL A 364 -20.48 9.40 25.68
N LEU A 365 -19.56 8.47 25.38
CA LEU A 365 -18.18 8.54 25.89
C LEU A 365 -17.47 9.82 25.43
N LYS A 366 -17.65 10.20 24.15
CA LYS A 366 -17.03 11.41 23.57
C LYS A 366 -17.62 12.73 24.10
N SER A 367 -18.73 12.70 24.84
CA SER A 367 -19.26 13.91 25.48
C SER A 367 -18.35 14.47 26.59
N ASP A 368 -17.48 13.63 27.13
CA ASP A 368 -16.41 14.03 28.05
C ASP A 368 -15.09 14.24 27.28
N ALA A 369 -14.45 15.39 27.50
CA ALA A 369 -13.24 15.78 26.75
C ALA A 369 -12.03 14.88 27.03
N GLN A 370 -11.90 14.35 28.26
CA GLN A 370 -10.81 13.44 28.62
C GLN A 370 -11.01 12.07 27.95
N ASN A 371 -12.25 11.58 27.92
CA ASN A 371 -12.60 10.35 27.20
C ASN A 371 -12.41 10.51 25.70
N GLU A 372 -12.82 11.63 25.10
CA GLU A 372 -12.59 11.87 23.67
C GLU A 372 -11.10 11.85 23.32
N ALA A 373 -10.26 12.53 24.09
CA ALA A 373 -8.80 12.51 23.91
C ALA A 373 -8.22 11.10 24.08
N SER A 374 -8.73 10.32 25.04
CA SER A 374 -8.27 8.95 25.31
C SER A 374 -8.69 7.97 24.21
N LEU A 375 -9.92 8.06 23.72
CA LEU A 375 -10.42 7.31 22.56
C LEU A 375 -9.60 7.65 21.31
N ALA A 376 -9.31 8.93 21.08
CA ALA A 376 -8.46 9.34 19.97
C ALA A 376 -7.07 8.70 20.03
N LYS A 377 -6.48 8.52 21.23
CA LYS A 377 -5.20 7.81 21.37
C LYS A 377 -5.33 6.32 21.01
N ILE A 378 -6.41 5.65 21.38
CA ILE A 378 -6.64 4.23 21.01
C ILE A 378 -6.86 4.09 19.50
N GLU A 379 -7.77 4.88 18.96
CA GLU A 379 -8.20 4.80 17.56
C GLU A 379 -7.07 5.18 16.60
N ASN A 380 -6.24 6.17 16.95
CA ASN A 380 -5.12 6.59 16.12
C ASN A 380 -3.89 5.70 16.21
N ALA A 381 -3.76 4.82 17.22
CA ALA A 381 -2.57 3.99 17.41
C ALA A 381 -2.19 3.18 16.15
N LEU A 382 -0.94 2.77 15.99
CA LEU A 382 -0.52 1.96 14.83
C LEU A 382 -1.22 0.58 14.82
N PHE A 383 -1.32 -0.04 15.99
CA PHE A 383 -2.04 -1.27 16.30
C PHE A 383 -2.16 -1.37 17.83
N HIS A 384 -2.81 -2.41 18.35
CA HIS A 384 -2.90 -2.62 19.80
C HIS A 384 -2.48 -4.02 20.26
N PHE A 385 -2.11 -4.14 21.54
CA PHE A 385 -1.80 -5.41 22.19
C PHE A 385 -2.98 -6.03 22.92
N ALA A 386 -3.20 -7.32 22.68
CA ALA A 386 -4.21 -8.14 23.37
C ALA A 386 -3.62 -9.48 23.86
N ARG A 387 -4.40 -10.19 24.69
CA ARG A 387 -3.96 -11.45 25.33
C ARG A 387 -4.60 -12.72 24.70
N ARG A 388 -5.70 -12.60 23.95
CA ARG A 388 -6.43 -13.74 23.35
C ARG A 388 -7.01 -13.38 21.99
N CYS A 389 -7.04 -14.36 21.06
CA CYS A 389 -7.16 -14.09 19.62
C CYS A 389 -8.55 -13.70 19.11
N LEU A 390 -9.48 -14.65 19.02
CA LEU A 390 -10.72 -14.42 18.27
C LEU A 390 -11.70 -13.47 18.97
N HIS A 391 -12.09 -13.78 20.20
CA HIS A 391 -13.00 -12.96 21.02
C HIS A 391 -12.42 -12.64 22.41
N GLY A 392 -11.45 -13.43 22.87
CA GLY A 392 -10.90 -13.33 24.22
C GLY A 392 -11.99 -13.38 25.30
N SER A 393 -11.90 -12.50 26.29
CA SER A 393 -12.97 -12.25 27.27
C SER A 393 -13.83 -11.04 26.91
N GLY A 394 -13.66 -10.45 25.72
CA GLY A 394 -14.24 -9.15 25.34
C GLY A 394 -13.57 -7.94 26.00
N GLN A 395 -12.69 -8.15 26.99
CA GLN A 395 -12.14 -7.04 27.81
C GLN A 395 -10.82 -6.47 27.32
N ASN A 396 -10.16 -7.13 26.35
CA ASN A 396 -8.77 -6.83 25.98
C ASN A 396 -8.55 -6.68 24.46
N VAL A 397 -9.62 -6.74 23.65
CA VAL A 397 -9.53 -6.62 22.19
C VAL A 397 -10.36 -5.42 21.77
N TRP A 398 -9.71 -4.46 21.13
CA TRP A 398 -10.36 -3.37 20.41
C TRP A 398 -10.66 -3.84 18.98
N PHE A 399 -11.87 -4.36 18.75
CA PHE A 399 -12.22 -5.02 17.48
C PHE A 399 -12.27 -4.08 16.28
N ASP A 400 -12.39 -2.77 16.52
CA ASP A 400 -12.35 -1.75 15.46
C ASP A 400 -10.94 -1.49 14.92
N LYS A 401 -9.89 -1.95 15.62
CA LYS A 401 -8.50 -1.67 15.23
C LYS A 401 -8.14 -2.51 14.01
N CYS A 402 -7.42 -1.92 13.06
CA CYS A 402 -6.95 -2.62 11.84
C CYS A 402 -6.40 -4.00 12.14
N PHE A 403 -5.51 -4.12 13.13
CA PHE A 403 -5.19 -5.38 13.75
C PHE A 403 -4.76 -5.22 15.21
N SER A 404 -4.84 -6.32 15.93
CA SER A 404 -4.37 -6.49 17.29
C SER A 404 -3.31 -7.57 17.32
N VAL A 405 -2.17 -7.32 17.95
CA VAL A 405 -1.17 -8.36 18.21
C VAL A 405 -1.55 -9.07 19.50
N ILE A 406 -1.71 -10.39 19.42
CA ILE A 406 -1.98 -11.23 20.58
C ILE A 406 -0.70 -11.89 21.06
N ALA A 407 -0.34 -11.64 22.31
CA ALA A 407 0.74 -12.35 22.98
C ALA A 407 0.16 -13.25 24.09
N SER A 408 0.30 -14.56 23.91
CA SER A 408 -0.13 -15.54 24.90
C SER A 408 0.96 -15.81 25.95
N SER A 409 0.55 -16.28 27.13
CA SER A 409 1.48 -16.58 28.24
C SER A 409 2.48 -17.68 27.91
N ASN A 410 2.13 -18.61 27.02
CA ASN A 410 3.03 -19.66 26.54
C ASN A 410 3.94 -19.21 25.38
N GLY A 411 3.89 -17.92 25.01
CA GLY A 411 4.79 -17.32 24.04
C GLY A 411 4.35 -17.42 22.58
N HIS A 412 3.16 -17.95 22.28
CA HIS A 412 2.61 -17.86 20.93
C HIS A 412 2.14 -16.45 20.63
N ILE A 413 2.37 -16.03 19.39
CA ILE A 413 1.93 -14.75 18.86
C ILE A 413 0.80 -15.01 17.87
N GLY A 414 -0.30 -14.30 18.02
CA GLY A 414 -1.43 -14.33 17.10
C GLY A 414 -1.85 -12.93 16.72
N GLN A 415 -2.87 -12.84 15.89
CA GLN A 415 -3.45 -11.57 15.45
C GLN A 415 -4.97 -11.66 15.39
N ASN A 416 -5.64 -10.56 15.72
CA ASN A 416 -7.03 -10.30 15.39
C ASN A 416 -7.04 -9.18 14.35
N VAL A 417 -7.84 -9.29 13.31
CA VAL A 417 -7.78 -8.35 12.18
C VAL A 417 -9.19 -7.90 11.82
N GLU A 418 -9.39 -6.59 11.78
CA GLU A 418 -10.60 -5.98 11.24
C GLU A 418 -10.58 -6.15 9.72
N HIS A 419 -11.65 -6.67 9.13
CA HIS A 419 -11.62 -7.19 7.76
C HIS A 419 -11.81 -6.11 6.67
N THR A 420 -12.37 -4.96 7.01
CA THR A 420 -12.77 -3.96 6.01
C THR A 420 -11.59 -3.40 5.22
N TRP A 421 -10.44 -3.19 5.88
CA TRP A 421 -9.32 -2.47 5.27
C TRP A 421 -8.45 -3.31 4.32
N ALA A 422 -8.48 -4.65 4.42
CA ALA A 422 -7.71 -5.53 3.56
C ALA A 422 -8.23 -6.97 3.47
N ASP A 423 -7.83 -7.64 2.40
CA ASP A 423 -7.99 -9.08 2.25
C ASP A 423 -6.97 -9.83 3.11
N GLY A 424 -7.35 -11.04 3.56
CA GLY A 424 -6.53 -11.86 4.47
C GLY A 424 -5.09 -12.13 4.01
N ALA A 425 -4.85 -12.16 2.70
CA ALA A 425 -3.51 -12.38 2.12
C ALA A 425 -2.51 -11.27 2.50
N VAL A 426 -2.98 -10.03 2.70
CA VAL A 426 -2.13 -8.91 3.08
C VAL A 426 -1.58 -9.11 4.48
N MET A 427 -2.43 -9.38 5.46
CA MET A 427 -1.98 -9.58 6.83
C MET A 427 -1.12 -10.84 6.98
N LEU A 428 -1.42 -11.90 6.23
CA LEU A 428 -0.59 -13.10 6.19
C LEU A 428 0.83 -12.77 5.69
N HIS A 429 0.95 -11.94 4.65
CA HIS A 429 2.23 -11.50 4.13
C HIS A 429 3.00 -10.64 5.15
N ILE A 430 2.35 -9.65 5.77
CA ILE A 430 2.95 -8.82 6.83
C ILE A 430 3.50 -9.71 7.95
N THR A 431 2.72 -10.69 8.39
CA THR A 431 3.11 -11.62 9.47
C THR A 431 4.31 -12.47 9.09
N LYS A 432 4.33 -13.01 7.87
CA LYS A 432 5.42 -13.84 7.39
C LYS A 432 6.73 -13.05 7.23
N GLU A 433 6.65 -11.89 6.60
CA GLU A 433 7.82 -11.04 6.37
C GLU A 433 8.36 -10.52 7.70
N SER A 434 7.49 -10.01 8.60
CA SER A 434 7.92 -9.55 9.93
C SER A 434 8.57 -10.65 10.78
N SER A 435 8.10 -11.90 10.69
CA SER A 435 8.74 -13.01 11.42
C SER A 435 10.14 -13.33 10.89
N SER A 436 10.39 -13.10 9.60
CA SER A 436 11.71 -13.32 8.97
C SER A 436 12.78 -12.33 9.45
N PHE A 437 12.40 -11.12 9.90
CA PHE A 437 13.34 -10.17 10.54
C PHE A 437 13.71 -10.56 11.98
N GLY A 438 13.04 -11.57 12.56
CA GLY A 438 13.34 -12.10 13.90
C GLY A 438 14.41 -13.20 13.93
N ALA A 439 14.90 -13.63 12.77
CA ALA A 439 16.11 -14.43 12.66
C ALA A 439 17.33 -13.50 12.80
N PHE A 440 17.71 -13.24 14.05
CA PHE A 440 18.88 -12.44 14.37
C PHE A 440 20.15 -13.22 13.99
N ASP A 441 20.63 -13.04 12.76
CA ASP A 441 22.03 -13.24 12.39
C ASP A 441 22.66 -11.84 12.25
N ASP A 442 23.08 -11.29 13.39
CA ASP A 442 24.15 -10.28 13.51
C ASP A 442 24.94 -10.56 14.80
#